data_AF-A0A5P9PTQ7-F1
#
_entry.id   AF-A0A5P9PTQ7-F1
#
_cell.length_a   1.000
_cell.length_b   1.000
_cell.length_c   1.000
_cell.angle_alpha   90.00
_cell.angle_beta   90.00
_cell.angle_gamma   90.00
#
_symmetry.space_group_name_H-M   'P 1'
#
loop_
_entity.id
_entity.type
_entity.pdbx_description
1 polymer ?
#
loop_
_entity_poly.entity_id
_entity_poly.type
_entity_poly.pdbx_seq_one_letter_code
_entity_poly.pdbx_strand_id
1 'polypeptide(L)'
;MVTDRRRFLIAGSAGLLGAAVGLRPAAAATWETVLNGSFSGYPALEAAWHYRYPWGSDHNGTARMYGSASDHNHVYLEGSGVLVLRASRISWDEGNSSKDPYLPIHYHSGALHAKQQVVISDQFPQWEVRGEFQAPSARGTWPAFWLTGANSWPPESDILEYKGDARNWFNTYKNASGGWSNTIVNVSNPGGWHTYRAWIAKVSATDADIHYYLDGNWVGQHRAANFVNKPMWIILNLQMEGSSGAPGPSGDTFYRARNVYVGRSRA
;
A
#
# COMPACT_ATOMS: atom_id res chain seq x y z
N MET A 1 -19.86 -83.47 27.58
CA MET A 1 -20.10 -82.07 27.18
C MET A 1 -19.07 -81.24 27.95
N VAL A 2 -18.00 -80.88 27.24
CA VAL A 2 -17.07 -79.74 27.43
C VAL A 2 -16.48 -79.46 28.83
N THR A 3 -15.17 -79.72 28.92
CA THR A 3 -14.08 -79.14 29.74
C THR A 3 -14.18 -77.62 29.95
N ASP A 4 -13.63 -76.94 30.95
CA ASP A 4 -12.21 -76.91 31.35
C ASP A 4 -11.99 -75.98 32.58
N ARG A 5 -10.87 -76.15 33.27
CA ARG A 5 -10.35 -75.33 34.39
C ARG A 5 -9.43 -74.20 33.86
N ARG A 6 -9.33 -73.06 34.57
CA ARG A 6 -8.10 -72.22 34.82
C ARG A 6 -8.51 -70.89 35.49
N ARG A 7 -8.13 -70.63 36.75
CA ARG A 7 -6.91 -69.96 37.27
C ARG A 7 -6.72 -68.49 36.84
N PHE A 8 -6.78 -67.62 37.86
CA PHE A 8 -6.20 -66.29 38.10
C PHE A 8 -5.33 -65.64 37.01
N LEU A 9 -5.50 -64.32 36.83
CA LEU A 9 -4.43 -63.32 36.84
C LEU A 9 -5.01 -61.90 36.97
N ILE A 10 -4.62 -61.22 38.05
CA ILE A 10 -4.77 -59.77 38.27
C ILE A 10 -3.67 -59.11 37.43
N ALA A 11 -4.04 -58.25 36.47
CA ALA A 11 -3.12 -57.39 35.75
C ALA A 11 -3.34 -55.94 36.17
N GLY A 12 -2.35 -55.38 36.87
CA GLY A 12 -2.29 -53.97 37.20
C GLY A 12 -2.09 -53.12 35.94
N SER A 13 -2.89 -52.07 35.82
CA SER A 13 -2.68 -51.00 34.84
C SER A 13 -1.68 -50.01 35.43
N ALA A 14 -0.46 -50.01 34.88
CA ALA A 14 0.52 -48.97 35.14
C ALA A 14 -0.02 -47.63 34.63
N GLY A 15 -0.10 -46.64 35.54
CA GLY A 15 -0.41 -45.26 35.18
C GLY A 15 0.75 -44.65 34.40
N LEU A 16 0.57 -44.47 33.09
CA LEU A 16 1.41 -43.59 32.29
C LEU A 16 1.01 -42.15 32.62
N LEU A 17 1.80 -41.50 33.48
CA LEU A 17 1.83 -40.05 33.63
C LEU A 17 2.33 -39.44 32.32
N GLY A 18 1.43 -39.22 31.38
CA GLY A 18 1.69 -38.38 30.22
C GLY A 18 1.91 -36.95 30.70
N ALA A 19 3.13 -36.44 30.58
CA ALA A 19 3.41 -35.03 30.74
C ALA A 19 2.60 -34.26 29.69
N ALA A 20 1.48 -33.67 30.12
CA ALA A 20 0.75 -32.72 29.31
C ALA A 20 1.65 -31.51 29.10
N VAL A 21 2.33 -31.47 27.96
CA VAL A 21 2.97 -30.25 27.46
C VAL A 21 1.84 -29.26 27.27
N GLY A 22 1.70 -28.34 28.23
CA GLY A 22 0.72 -27.26 28.17
C GLY A 22 1.01 -26.41 26.94
N LEU A 23 0.34 -26.71 25.83
CA LEU A 23 0.20 -25.80 24.71
C LEU A 23 -0.49 -24.56 25.29
N ARG A 24 0.30 -23.51 25.55
CA ARG A 24 -0.27 -22.20 25.83
C ARG A 24 -1.16 -21.86 24.63
N PRO A 25 -2.45 -21.54 24.82
CA PRO A 25 -3.26 -21.06 23.72
C PRO A 25 -2.56 -19.85 23.12
N ALA A 26 -2.37 -19.86 21.80
CA ALA A 26 -1.88 -18.69 21.10
C ALA A 26 -2.79 -17.52 21.49
N ALA A 27 -2.20 -16.43 21.98
CA ALA A 27 -2.98 -15.22 22.26
C ALA A 27 -3.71 -14.82 20.97
N ALA A 28 -5.01 -14.52 21.07
CA ALA A 28 -5.77 -14.08 19.93
C ALA A 28 -5.16 -12.76 19.43
N ALA A 29 -4.78 -12.72 18.14
CA ALA A 29 -4.22 -11.52 17.55
C ALA A 29 -5.22 -10.36 17.70
N THR A 30 -4.76 -9.23 18.26
CA THR A 30 -5.58 -8.02 18.38
C THR A 30 -5.41 -7.16 17.14
N TRP A 31 -6.48 -6.54 16.63
CA TRP A 31 -6.40 -5.64 15.49
C TRP A 31 -6.34 -4.19 15.94
N GLU A 32 -5.34 -3.44 15.47
CA GLU A 32 -5.18 -2.02 15.78
C GLU A 32 -5.25 -1.15 14.52
N THR A 33 -5.96 -0.03 14.62
CA THR A 33 -5.99 1.00 13.57
C THR A 33 -4.90 2.02 13.85
N VAL A 34 -4.00 2.23 12.89
CA VAL A 34 -2.85 3.14 13.03
C VAL A 34 -2.96 4.39 12.16
N LEU A 35 -3.82 4.37 11.15
CA LEU A 35 -4.17 5.55 10.36
C LEU A 35 -5.63 5.48 9.96
N ASN A 36 -6.41 6.52 10.29
CA ASN A 36 -7.80 6.70 9.88
C ASN A 36 -8.19 8.18 10.06
N GLY A 37 -9.18 8.67 9.30
CA GLY A 37 -9.73 10.02 9.48
C GLY A 37 -8.75 11.16 9.17
N SER A 38 -7.61 10.86 8.54
CA SER A 38 -6.50 11.81 8.36
C SER A 38 -6.82 12.99 7.45
N PHE A 39 -7.96 13.01 6.76
CA PHE A 39 -8.38 14.12 5.89
C PHE A 39 -9.53 14.95 6.47
N SER A 40 -9.85 14.81 7.77
CA SER A 40 -10.92 15.58 8.41
C SER A 40 -10.63 17.08 8.56
N GLY A 41 -9.37 17.47 8.38
CA GLY A 41 -8.89 18.85 8.40
C GLY A 41 -7.37 18.90 8.38
N TYR A 42 -6.78 20.07 8.14
CA TYR A 42 -5.32 20.25 8.07
C TYR A 42 -4.57 19.76 9.32
N PRO A 43 -5.04 20.01 10.56
CA PRO A 43 -4.38 19.44 11.74
C PRO A 43 -4.31 17.90 11.73
N ALA A 44 -5.37 17.23 11.27
CA ALA A 44 -5.39 15.77 11.15
C ALA A 44 -4.50 15.27 10.00
N LEU A 45 -4.48 16.00 8.88
CA LEU A 45 -3.62 15.74 7.74
C LEU A 45 -2.15 15.82 8.17
N GLU A 46 -1.75 16.93 8.76
CA GLU A 46 -0.38 17.20 9.18
C GLU A 46 0.04 16.34 10.36
N ALA A 47 -0.89 15.85 11.18
CA ALA A 47 -0.59 14.85 12.21
C ALA A 47 -0.21 13.49 11.61
N ALA A 48 -0.76 13.12 10.46
CA ALA A 48 -0.60 11.79 9.86
C ALA A 48 0.34 11.76 8.63
N TRP A 49 0.53 12.88 7.94
CA TRP A 49 1.21 12.96 6.64
C TRP A 49 2.27 14.05 6.62
N HIS A 50 3.29 13.83 5.81
CA HIS A 50 4.22 14.85 5.32
C HIS A 50 3.87 15.18 3.87
N TYR A 51 4.07 16.45 3.50
CA TYR A 51 3.98 16.88 2.11
C TYR A 51 5.17 16.37 1.29
N ARG A 52 4.93 16.15 -0.01
CA ARG A 52 5.88 15.66 -1.02
C ARG A 52 6.32 14.22 -0.79
N TYR A 53 7.23 13.73 -1.63
CA TYR A 53 7.86 12.43 -1.42
C TYR A 53 8.84 12.50 -0.23
N PRO A 54 9.16 11.37 0.43
CA PRO A 54 10.13 11.34 1.52
C PRO A 54 11.55 11.75 1.08
N TRP A 55 11.82 11.78 -0.23
CA TRP A 55 13.08 12.22 -0.83
C TRP A 55 13.00 13.56 -1.58
N GLY A 56 11.94 14.34 -1.40
CA GLY A 56 11.79 15.68 -1.99
C GLY A 56 10.67 15.80 -3.01
N SER A 57 10.83 16.68 -4.00
CA SER A 57 9.76 17.10 -4.91
C SER A 57 9.65 16.30 -6.20
N ASP A 58 10.66 15.52 -6.56
CA ASP A 58 10.77 14.98 -7.91
C ASP A 58 10.70 13.45 -7.93
N HIS A 59 10.28 12.91 -9.07
CA HIS A 59 10.27 11.48 -9.38
C HIS A 59 10.51 11.28 -10.90
N ASN A 60 10.07 10.17 -11.47
CA ASN A 60 10.40 9.69 -12.81
C ASN A 60 9.41 10.15 -13.89
N GLY A 61 8.63 11.20 -13.60
CA GLY A 61 7.74 11.85 -14.55
C GLY A 61 8.07 13.33 -14.71
N THR A 62 7.17 14.06 -15.38
CA THR A 62 7.36 15.49 -15.71
C THR A 62 6.67 16.42 -14.74
N ALA A 63 6.09 15.92 -13.64
CA ALA A 63 5.55 16.74 -12.57
C ALA A 63 6.54 16.91 -11.42
N ARG A 64 6.67 18.15 -10.95
CA ARG A 64 7.32 18.52 -9.70
C ARG A 64 6.29 18.77 -8.61
N MET A 65 6.54 18.24 -7.41
CA MET A 65 5.58 18.25 -6.31
C MET A 65 5.69 19.51 -5.45
N TYR A 66 4.59 20.23 -5.32
CA TYR A 66 4.41 21.39 -4.46
C TYR A 66 3.37 21.09 -3.38
N GLY A 67 3.52 21.76 -2.23
CA GLY A 67 2.74 21.46 -1.03
C GLY A 67 3.57 21.66 0.24
N SER A 68 2.99 22.36 1.21
CA SER A 68 3.46 22.50 2.59
C SER A 68 2.29 22.95 3.48
N ALA A 69 2.51 23.04 4.80
CA ALA A 69 1.53 23.60 5.74
C ALA A 69 1.12 25.06 5.42
N SER A 70 1.93 25.77 4.62
CA SER A 70 1.67 27.15 4.20
C SER A 70 1.35 27.29 2.71
N ASP A 71 1.38 26.21 1.94
CA ASP A 71 1.14 26.19 0.49
C ASP A 71 0.28 24.98 0.12
N HIS A 72 -1.00 25.25 -0.16
CA HIS A 72 -2.00 24.24 -0.49
C HIS A 72 -2.42 24.28 -1.97
N ASN A 73 -1.64 24.93 -2.85
CA ASN A 73 -2.04 25.12 -4.25
C ASN A 73 -2.24 23.82 -5.04
N HIS A 74 -1.44 22.80 -4.72
CA HIS A 74 -1.47 21.49 -5.39
C HIS A 74 -1.88 20.32 -4.47
N VAL A 75 -1.99 20.59 -3.16
CA VAL A 75 -2.39 19.62 -2.13
C VAL A 75 -3.34 20.32 -1.17
N TYR A 76 -4.63 20.00 -1.25
CA TYR A 76 -5.66 20.64 -0.42
C TYR A 76 -6.79 19.68 -0.06
N LEU A 77 -7.67 20.11 0.85
CA LEU A 77 -8.84 19.36 1.25
C LEU A 77 -10.11 19.96 0.61
N GLU A 78 -10.91 19.14 -0.07
CA GLU A 78 -12.26 19.49 -0.53
C GLU A 78 -13.27 19.07 0.54
N GLY A 79 -13.80 20.06 1.27
CA GLY A 79 -14.63 19.78 2.45
C GLY A 79 -13.88 18.99 3.53
N SER A 80 -14.58 18.56 4.58
CA SER A 80 -14.01 17.69 5.60
C SER A 80 -14.04 16.24 5.11
N GLY A 81 -12.90 15.70 4.68
CA GLY A 81 -12.73 14.26 4.42
C GLY A 81 -12.17 13.85 3.06
N VAL A 82 -11.98 14.77 2.11
CA VAL A 82 -11.41 14.47 0.79
C VAL A 82 -10.11 15.22 0.57
N LEU A 83 -9.02 14.49 0.39
CA LEU A 83 -7.76 15.03 -0.12
C LEU A 83 -7.83 15.19 -1.63
N VAL A 84 -7.27 16.28 -2.14
CA VAL A 84 -7.10 16.55 -3.56
C VAL A 84 -5.65 16.83 -3.88
N LEU A 85 -5.13 16.11 -4.88
CA LEU A 85 -3.88 16.40 -5.56
C LEU A 85 -4.22 16.96 -6.95
N ARG A 86 -3.74 18.18 -7.24
CA ARG A 86 -3.99 18.87 -8.51
C ARG A 86 -2.69 18.95 -9.31
N ALA A 87 -2.71 18.46 -10.54
CA ALA A 87 -1.67 18.71 -11.52
C ALA A 87 -2.08 19.85 -12.46
N SER A 88 -1.19 20.83 -12.66
CA SER A 88 -1.37 21.96 -13.56
C SER A 88 -0.18 22.04 -14.51
N ARG A 89 -0.44 22.18 -15.81
CA ARG A 89 0.61 22.32 -16.81
C ARG A 89 1.24 23.72 -16.74
N ILE A 90 2.57 23.78 -16.75
CA ILE A 90 3.31 25.05 -16.78
C ILE A 90 3.66 25.46 -18.22
N SER A 91 3.96 26.73 -18.42
CA SER A 91 4.30 27.31 -19.73
C SER A 91 5.69 27.95 -19.78
N TRP A 92 6.52 27.72 -18.76
CA TRP A 92 7.89 28.21 -18.68
C TRP A 92 8.86 27.03 -18.48
N ASP A 93 10.14 27.27 -18.72
CA ASP A 93 11.20 26.30 -18.44
C ASP A 93 11.56 26.35 -16.94
N GLU A 94 11.29 25.26 -16.24
CA GLU A 94 11.63 25.08 -14.83
C GLU A 94 12.81 24.11 -14.62
N GLY A 95 13.46 23.72 -15.72
CA GLY A 95 14.47 22.68 -15.78
C GLY A 95 13.88 21.27 -15.68
N ASN A 96 14.73 20.32 -15.30
CA ASN A 96 14.42 18.90 -15.32
C ASN A 96 14.17 18.36 -13.90
N SER A 97 13.48 17.23 -13.84
CA SER A 97 13.45 16.36 -12.66
C SER A 97 14.87 16.02 -12.21
N SER A 98 15.09 16.04 -10.91
CA SER A 98 16.32 15.57 -10.25
C SER A 98 16.41 14.05 -10.12
N LYS A 99 15.44 13.30 -10.62
CA LYS A 99 15.40 11.83 -10.59
C LYS A 99 15.42 11.26 -12.00
N ASP A 100 16.08 10.11 -12.16
CA ASP A 100 16.07 9.34 -13.40
C ASP A 100 14.63 9.13 -13.93
N PRO A 101 14.37 9.33 -15.24
CA PRO A 101 15.33 9.60 -16.32
C PRO A 101 15.60 11.09 -16.59
N TYR A 102 15.44 11.95 -15.57
CA TYR A 102 15.73 13.40 -15.60
C TYR A 102 14.92 14.17 -16.65
N LEU A 103 13.62 13.87 -16.75
CA LEU A 103 12.71 14.49 -17.71
C LEU A 103 12.49 15.98 -17.43
N PRO A 104 12.26 16.81 -18.46
CA PRO A 104 11.86 18.21 -18.28
C PRO A 104 10.57 18.32 -17.46
N ILE A 105 10.48 19.32 -16.59
CA ILE A 105 9.27 19.58 -15.80
C ILE A 105 8.26 20.30 -16.68
N HIS A 106 7.10 19.67 -16.84
CA HIS A 106 5.96 20.20 -17.59
C HIS A 106 4.76 20.50 -16.69
N TYR A 107 4.74 19.98 -15.46
CA TYR A 107 3.62 20.12 -14.55
C TYR A 107 4.07 20.47 -13.13
N HIS A 108 3.25 21.25 -12.44
CA HIS A 108 3.24 21.33 -10.99
C HIS A 108 2.16 20.40 -10.46
N SER A 109 2.46 19.59 -9.45
CA SER A 109 1.52 18.62 -8.90
C SER A 109 1.71 18.42 -7.40
N GLY A 110 1.03 17.43 -6.81
CA GLY A 110 1.04 17.12 -5.39
C GLY A 110 1.46 15.69 -5.10
N ALA A 111 2.12 15.53 -3.95
CA ALA A 111 2.35 14.24 -3.31
C ALA A 111 2.29 14.39 -1.79
N LEU A 112 1.96 13.29 -1.11
CA LEU A 112 2.03 13.12 0.34
C LEU A 112 2.65 11.76 0.66
N HIS A 113 3.32 11.66 1.81
CA HIS A 113 3.68 10.37 2.40
C HIS A 113 3.29 10.30 3.88
N ALA A 114 2.81 9.14 4.33
CA ALA A 114 2.37 8.95 5.70
C ALA A 114 3.58 8.95 6.64
N LYS A 115 3.42 9.55 7.82
CA LYS A 115 4.37 9.42 8.94
C LYS A 115 4.41 7.98 9.46
N GLN A 116 3.28 7.29 9.41
CA GLN A 116 3.19 5.87 9.70
C GLN A 116 3.83 5.06 8.57
N GLN A 117 4.74 4.17 8.94
CA GLN A 117 5.31 3.18 8.02
C GLN A 117 4.67 1.81 8.21
N VAL A 118 4.59 1.03 7.13
CA VAL A 118 4.26 -0.40 7.21
C VAL A 118 5.54 -1.17 7.52
N VAL A 119 5.52 -1.96 8.60
CA VAL A 119 6.64 -2.84 9.00
C VAL A 119 6.09 -4.21 9.32
N ILE A 120 6.28 -5.15 8.40
CA ILE A 120 5.84 -6.54 8.57
C ILE A 120 6.84 -7.24 9.48
N SER A 121 6.40 -7.80 10.61
CA SER A 121 7.29 -8.44 11.59
C SER A 121 6.57 -9.55 12.35
N ASP A 122 7.28 -10.26 13.24
CA ASP A 122 6.62 -11.23 14.13
C ASP A 122 5.63 -10.57 15.10
N GLN A 123 5.90 -9.32 15.51
CA GLN A 123 4.98 -8.55 16.35
C GLN A 123 3.76 -8.07 15.57
N PHE A 124 3.94 -7.66 14.31
CA PHE A 124 2.89 -7.17 13.43
C PHE A 124 2.86 -7.96 12.11
N PRO A 125 2.36 -9.21 12.13
CA PRO A 125 2.47 -10.10 10.97
C PRO A 125 1.49 -9.78 9.85
N GLN A 126 0.38 -9.10 10.14
CA GLN A 126 -0.63 -8.73 9.15
C GLN A 126 -0.87 -7.24 9.14
N TRP A 127 -1.04 -6.68 7.94
CA TRP A 127 -1.36 -5.29 7.70
C TRP A 127 -2.48 -5.17 6.67
N GLU A 128 -3.30 -4.14 6.82
CA GLU A 128 -4.25 -3.70 5.80
C GLU A 128 -3.92 -2.26 5.44
N VAL A 129 -3.79 -1.99 4.15
CA VAL A 129 -3.63 -0.65 3.60
C VAL A 129 -4.71 -0.46 2.55
N ARG A 130 -5.60 0.50 2.74
CA ARG A 130 -6.70 0.76 1.80
C ARG A 130 -7.09 2.23 1.73
N GLY A 131 -7.81 2.58 0.68
CA GLY A 131 -8.44 3.89 0.54
C GLY A 131 -9.47 3.89 -0.57
N GLU A 132 -10.22 4.98 -0.65
CA GLU A 132 -11.14 5.27 -1.75
C GLU A 132 -10.58 6.40 -2.61
N PHE A 133 -10.66 6.24 -3.92
CA PHE A 133 -9.98 7.13 -4.86
C PHE A 133 -10.84 7.47 -6.08
N GLN A 134 -10.68 8.71 -6.57
CA GLN A 134 -11.09 9.11 -7.93
C GLN A 134 -9.81 9.44 -8.70
N ALA A 135 -9.43 8.58 -9.62
CA ALA A 135 -8.15 8.63 -10.32
C ALA A 135 -8.30 9.15 -11.75
N PRO A 136 -7.48 10.12 -12.18
CA PRO A 136 -7.39 10.46 -13.59
C PRO A 136 -6.73 9.31 -14.36
N SER A 137 -7.26 9.02 -15.55
CA SER A 137 -6.83 7.88 -16.38
C SER A 137 -6.64 8.25 -17.84
N ALA A 138 -6.46 9.55 -18.13
CA ALA A 138 -6.19 10.05 -19.47
C ALA A 138 -4.71 9.90 -19.79
N ARG A 139 -4.34 9.84 -21.08
CA ARG A 139 -2.94 9.83 -21.51
C ARG A 139 -2.13 10.91 -20.77
N GLY A 140 -0.98 10.53 -20.24
CA GLY A 140 -0.09 11.40 -19.48
C GLY A 140 -0.48 11.69 -18.04
N THR A 141 -1.51 11.03 -17.49
CA THR A 141 -1.80 11.07 -16.05
C THR A 141 -1.30 9.81 -15.36
N TRP A 142 -0.59 9.98 -14.24
CA TRP A 142 0.01 8.89 -13.47
C TRP A 142 -0.24 9.04 -11.95
N PRO A 143 -1.51 8.89 -11.50
CA PRO A 143 -1.84 8.81 -10.07
C PRO A 143 -1.36 7.47 -9.47
N ALA A 144 -0.91 7.51 -8.22
CA ALA A 144 -0.53 6.32 -7.48
C ALA A 144 -0.91 6.38 -5.98
N PHE A 145 -1.22 5.21 -5.43
CA PHE A 145 -1.27 4.90 -4.00
C PHE A 145 -0.46 3.63 -3.75
N TRP A 146 0.67 3.77 -3.06
CA TRP A 146 1.71 2.74 -3.11
C TRP A 146 2.58 2.72 -1.86
N LEU A 147 3.34 1.63 -1.74
CA LEU A 147 4.27 1.35 -0.68
C LEU A 147 5.68 1.27 -1.25
N THR A 148 6.66 1.89 -0.60
CA THR A 148 8.06 1.74 -1.00
C THR A 148 8.98 1.80 0.21
N GLY A 149 10.11 1.11 0.15
CA GLY A 149 11.02 0.98 1.28
C GLY A 149 11.57 2.32 1.75
N ALA A 150 11.55 2.52 3.06
CA ALA A 150 11.96 3.79 3.66
C ALA A 150 13.49 3.97 3.71
N ASN A 151 14.21 2.85 3.86
CA ASN A 151 15.67 2.83 4.03
C ASN A 151 16.38 2.02 2.94
N SER A 152 15.62 1.40 2.02
CA SER A 152 16.16 0.56 0.95
C SER A 152 15.12 0.41 -0.15
N TRP A 153 15.55 0.37 -1.41
CA TRP A 153 14.73 -0.12 -2.51
C TRP A 153 15.40 -1.35 -3.12
N PRO A 154 14.70 -2.50 -3.30
CA PRO A 154 13.33 -2.82 -2.87
C PRO A 154 13.17 -2.88 -1.33
N PRO A 155 11.95 -2.77 -0.77
CA PRO A 155 10.64 -3.18 -1.32
C PRO A 155 9.82 -2.09 -2.06
N GLU A 156 8.89 -2.53 -2.92
CA GLU A 156 7.85 -1.69 -3.56
C GLU A 156 6.56 -2.49 -3.84
N SER A 157 5.40 -1.87 -3.61
CA SER A 157 4.08 -2.44 -3.91
C SER A 157 3.08 -1.33 -4.26
N ASP A 158 2.54 -1.38 -5.47
CA ASP A 158 1.55 -0.43 -5.97
C ASP A 158 0.14 -0.99 -5.76
N ILE A 159 -0.68 -0.26 -5.01
CA ILE A 159 -2.05 -0.65 -4.66
C ILE A 159 -3.03 0.02 -5.65
N LEU A 160 -2.75 1.24 -6.06
CA LEU A 160 -3.37 1.92 -7.19
C LEU A 160 -2.26 2.53 -8.04
N GLU A 161 -2.28 2.25 -9.33
CA GLU A 161 -1.41 2.91 -10.30
C GLU A 161 -2.09 2.92 -11.68
N TYR A 162 -2.27 4.11 -12.25
CA TYR A 162 -2.75 4.28 -13.62
C TYR A 162 -1.66 4.82 -14.51
N LYS A 163 -1.58 4.33 -15.75
CA LYS A 163 -0.57 4.73 -16.73
C LYS A 163 -1.21 5.19 -18.03
N GLY A 164 -1.89 6.32 -17.98
CA GLY A 164 -2.42 6.96 -19.19
C GLY A 164 -3.66 6.31 -19.82
N ASP A 165 -4.23 5.30 -19.17
CA ASP A 165 -5.47 4.63 -19.57
C ASP A 165 -6.24 4.09 -18.36
N ALA A 166 -7.39 3.46 -18.58
CA ALA A 166 -8.32 3.01 -17.53
C ALA A 166 -7.94 1.68 -16.84
N ARG A 167 -6.73 1.16 -17.04
CA ARG A 167 -6.26 -0.06 -16.38
C ARG A 167 -5.47 0.31 -15.13
N ASN A 168 -5.93 -0.18 -13.97
CA ASN A 168 -5.15 -0.14 -12.75
C ASN A 168 -4.10 -1.24 -12.77
N TRP A 169 -2.88 -0.89 -12.39
CA TRP A 169 -1.77 -1.79 -12.21
C TRP A 169 -1.57 -2.01 -10.71
N PHE A 170 -1.84 -3.23 -10.26
CA PHE A 170 -1.33 -3.69 -8.98
C PHE A 170 0.04 -4.29 -9.25
N ASN A 171 1.11 -3.74 -8.68
CA ASN A 171 2.46 -4.24 -8.91
C ASN A 171 3.18 -4.54 -7.60
N THR A 172 4.19 -5.40 -7.64
CA THR A 172 5.07 -5.65 -6.51
C THR A 172 6.47 -5.98 -6.99
N TYR A 173 7.46 -5.31 -6.40
CA TYR A 173 8.87 -5.59 -6.58
C TYR A 173 9.57 -5.74 -5.22
N LYS A 174 10.32 -6.82 -4.95
CA LYS A 174 10.70 -7.94 -5.82
C LYS A 174 9.93 -9.22 -5.46
N ASN A 175 9.60 -10.03 -6.47
CA ASN A 175 9.12 -11.40 -6.26
C ASN A 175 10.30 -12.37 -5.98
N ALA A 176 9.99 -13.66 -5.77
CA ALA A 176 11.00 -14.67 -5.44
C ALA A 176 12.08 -14.87 -6.52
N SER A 177 11.76 -14.57 -7.78
CA SER A 177 12.70 -14.63 -8.91
C SER A 177 13.47 -13.32 -9.14
N GLY A 178 13.30 -12.32 -8.27
CA GLY A 178 13.96 -11.02 -8.39
C GLY A 178 13.32 -10.09 -9.42
N GLY A 179 12.09 -10.34 -9.86
CA GLY A 179 11.38 -9.54 -10.85
C GLY A 179 10.11 -8.88 -10.32
N TRP A 180 9.37 -8.27 -11.24
CA TRP A 180 8.05 -7.68 -10.98
C TRP A 180 6.96 -8.75 -11.02
N SER A 181 5.97 -8.61 -10.15
CA SER A 181 4.66 -9.24 -10.29
C SER A 181 3.64 -8.15 -10.61
N ASN A 182 2.80 -8.37 -11.64
CA ASN A 182 1.79 -7.41 -12.08
C ASN A 182 0.44 -8.11 -12.19
N THR A 183 -0.60 -7.47 -11.66
CA THR A 183 -2.00 -7.80 -11.90
C THR A 183 -2.66 -6.55 -12.48
N ILE A 184 -3.12 -6.63 -13.73
CA ILE A 184 -3.66 -5.47 -14.46
C ILE A 184 -5.17 -5.66 -14.60
N VAL A 185 -5.93 -4.68 -14.12
CA VAL A 185 -7.40 -4.75 -14.08
C VAL A 185 -7.98 -3.52 -14.76
N ASN A 186 -8.86 -3.71 -15.74
CA ASN A 186 -9.63 -2.61 -16.32
C ASN A 186 -10.67 -2.12 -15.30
N VAL A 187 -10.66 -0.81 -15.01
CA VAL A 187 -11.60 -0.19 -14.06
C VAL A 187 -12.59 0.66 -14.85
N SER A 188 -13.89 0.36 -14.72
CA SER A 188 -14.90 1.18 -15.37
C SER A 188 -14.98 2.53 -14.68
N ASN A 189 -14.87 3.64 -15.42
CA ASN A 189 -14.94 4.99 -14.88
C ASN A 189 -13.97 5.25 -13.69
N PRO A 190 -12.63 5.24 -13.89
CA PRO A 190 -11.67 5.52 -12.82
C PRO A 190 -11.87 6.86 -12.08
N GLY A 191 -12.55 7.82 -12.72
CA GLY A 191 -12.93 9.09 -12.11
C GLY A 191 -14.09 8.98 -11.10
N GLY A 192 -14.77 7.84 -11.01
CA GLY A 192 -15.68 7.49 -9.92
C GLY A 192 -14.93 7.09 -8.65
N TRP A 193 -15.64 6.94 -7.53
CA TRP A 193 -15.05 6.44 -6.29
C TRP A 193 -14.89 4.93 -6.35
N HIS A 194 -13.65 4.45 -6.26
CA HIS A 194 -13.31 3.03 -6.18
C HIS A 194 -12.46 2.75 -4.93
N THR A 195 -12.63 1.58 -4.33
CA THR A 195 -11.83 1.13 -3.18
C THR A 195 -10.68 0.26 -3.63
N TYR A 196 -9.47 0.61 -3.21
CA TYR A 196 -8.26 -0.17 -3.48
C TYR A 196 -7.65 -0.59 -2.16
N ARG A 197 -7.27 -1.86 -2.07
CA ARG A 197 -6.84 -2.46 -0.81
C ARG A 197 -5.73 -3.47 -1.05
N ALA A 198 -4.71 -3.41 -0.20
CA ALA A 198 -3.72 -4.44 0.00
C ALA A 198 -3.90 -5.06 1.39
N TRP A 199 -4.06 -6.38 1.43
CA TRP A 199 -3.94 -7.18 2.64
C TRP A 199 -2.59 -7.90 2.61
N ILE A 200 -1.75 -7.61 3.59
CA ILE A 200 -0.37 -8.07 3.64
C ILE A 200 -0.22 -9.03 4.81
N ALA A 201 0.32 -10.22 4.57
CA ALA A 201 0.55 -11.22 5.60
C ALA A 201 1.99 -11.76 5.53
N LYS A 202 2.69 -11.77 6.66
CA LYS A 202 3.97 -12.46 6.82
C LYS A 202 3.78 -13.96 6.57
N VAL A 203 4.60 -14.54 5.69
CA VAL A 203 4.52 -15.97 5.34
C VAL A 203 5.81 -16.74 5.63
N SER A 204 6.92 -16.04 5.86
CA SER A 204 8.17 -16.65 6.32
C SER A 204 8.97 -15.67 7.19
N ALA A 205 10.22 -16.01 7.54
CA ALA A 205 11.12 -15.09 8.23
C ALA A 205 11.49 -13.85 7.38
N THR A 206 11.39 -13.93 6.06
CA THR A 206 11.81 -12.87 5.12
C THR A 206 10.68 -12.34 4.26
N ASP A 207 9.67 -13.15 3.98
CA ASP A 207 8.70 -12.87 2.92
C ASP A 207 7.29 -12.62 3.46
N ALA A 208 6.52 -11.89 2.68
CA ALA A 208 5.10 -11.67 2.86
C ALA A 208 4.33 -11.99 1.58
N ASP A 209 3.03 -12.25 1.71
CA ASP A 209 2.09 -12.26 0.60
C ASP A 209 1.22 -11.00 0.66
N ILE A 210 0.99 -10.38 -0.50
CA ILE A 210 0.13 -9.21 -0.67
C ILE A 210 -1.07 -9.61 -1.52
N HIS A 211 -2.26 -9.56 -0.96
CA HIS A 211 -3.52 -9.79 -1.64
C HIS A 211 -4.15 -8.45 -1.99
N TYR A 212 -4.45 -8.25 -3.27
CA TYR A 212 -5.06 -7.02 -3.77
C TYR A 212 -6.56 -7.19 -3.95
N TYR A 213 -7.28 -6.10 -3.69
CA TYR A 213 -8.71 -6.01 -3.89
C TYR A 213 -9.07 -4.70 -4.58
N LEU A 214 -10.03 -4.77 -5.50
CA LEU A 214 -10.70 -3.64 -6.13
C LEU A 214 -12.19 -3.73 -5.82
N ASP A 215 -12.75 -2.68 -5.22
CA ASP A 215 -14.15 -2.61 -4.80
C ASP A 215 -14.59 -3.82 -3.96
N GLY A 216 -13.71 -4.27 -3.07
CA GLY A 216 -13.92 -5.42 -2.19
C GLY A 216 -13.72 -6.79 -2.87
N ASN A 217 -13.59 -6.85 -4.19
CA ASN A 217 -13.34 -8.09 -4.92
C ASN A 217 -11.83 -8.40 -4.92
N TRP A 218 -11.46 -9.63 -4.58
CA TRP A 218 -10.08 -10.08 -4.71
C TRP A 218 -9.68 -10.12 -6.19
N VAL A 219 -8.55 -9.52 -6.54
CA VAL A 219 -8.06 -9.45 -7.93
C VAL A 219 -6.77 -10.21 -8.17
N GLY A 220 -5.95 -10.41 -7.13
CA GLY A 220 -4.67 -11.10 -7.27
C GLY A 220 -3.88 -11.20 -5.96
N GLN A 221 -2.84 -12.01 -5.99
CA GLN A 221 -1.87 -12.16 -4.90
C GLN A 221 -0.45 -12.11 -5.47
N HIS A 222 0.42 -11.33 -4.86
CA HIS A 222 1.86 -11.32 -5.16
C HIS A 222 2.68 -11.76 -3.95
N ARG A 223 3.72 -12.57 -4.21
CA ARG A 223 4.78 -12.84 -3.23
C ARG A 223 5.71 -11.63 -3.16
N ALA A 224 5.82 -11.03 -1.98
CA ALA A 224 6.71 -9.92 -1.68
C ALA A 224 7.97 -10.45 -0.98
N ALA A 225 9.01 -10.73 -1.78
CA ALA A 225 10.22 -11.40 -1.29
C ALA A 225 11.16 -10.44 -0.56
N ASN A 226 11.60 -10.81 0.64
CA ASN A 226 12.42 -9.98 1.53
C ASN A 226 11.75 -8.66 1.97
N PHE A 227 10.45 -8.67 2.24
CA PHE A 227 9.71 -7.51 2.76
C PHE A 227 9.64 -7.46 4.30
N VAL A 228 9.82 -8.60 4.98
CA VAL A 228 9.79 -8.66 6.45
C VAL A 228 10.91 -7.82 7.05
N ASN A 229 10.60 -7.10 8.12
CA ASN A 229 11.48 -6.14 8.82
C ASN A 229 11.98 -4.98 7.97
N LYS A 230 11.39 -4.74 6.79
CA LYS A 230 11.68 -3.58 5.97
C LYS A 230 10.58 -2.53 6.14
N PRO A 231 10.90 -1.34 6.70
CA PRO A 231 9.92 -0.27 6.77
C PRO A 231 9.57 0.24 5.39
N MET A 232 8.29 0.49 5.15
CA MET A 232 7.78 1.05 3.91
C MET A 232 6.98 2.32 4.17
N TRP A 233 7.28 3.38 3.41
CA TRP A 233 6.44 4.55 3.29
C TRP A 233 5.13 4.21 2.60
N ILE A 234 4.07 4.93 2.96
CA ILE A 234 2.80 4.93 2.23
C ILE A 234 2.74 6.26 1.48
N ILE A 235 2.57 6.22 0.17
CA ILE A 235 2.66 7.41 -0.68
C ILE A 235 1.37 7.58 -1.50
N LEU A 236 0.93 8.83 -1.60
CA LEU A 236 -0.10 9.30 -2.52
C LEU A 236 0.52 10.35 -3.42
N ASN A 237 0.46 10.19 -4.74
CA ASN A 237 0.93 11.23 -5.65
C ASN A 237 0.12 11.27 -6.94
N LEU A 238 0.18 12.41 -7.62
CA LEU A 238 -0.26 12.55 -9.00
C LEU A 238 0.96 12.92 -9.85
N GLN A 239 1.67 11.92 -10.36
CA GLN A 239 2.74 12.15 -11.33
C GLN A 239 2.11 12.35 -12.73
N MET A 240 2.85 12.97 -13.64
CA MET A 240 2.41 13.23 -15.01
C MET A 240 3.45 12.72 -16.01
N GLU A 241 2.97 12.28 -17.17
CA GLU A 241 3.73 11.72 -18.28
C GLU A 241 4.68 10.58 -17.84
N GLY A 242 5.88 10.47 -18.40
CA GLY A 242 6.76 9.33 -18.17
C GLY A 242 6.12 8.02 -18.64
N SER A 243 5.95 7.05 -17.74
CA SER A 243 5.32 5.76 -18.06
C SER A 243 3.84 5.87 -18.45
N SER A 244 3.18 7.00 -18.19
CA SER A 244 1.80 7.27 -18.64
C SER A 244 1.70 7.86 -20.06
N GLY A 245 2.84 8.05 -20.74
CA GLY A 245 2.94 8.61 -22.08
C GLY A 245 2.82 10.14 -22.12
N ALA A 246 3.10 10.73 -23.27
CA ALA A 246 3.01 12.18 -23.50
C ALA A 246 2.37 12.45 -24.88
N PRO A 247 1.74 13.62 -25.11
CA PRO A 247 1.52 14.70 -24.15
C PRO A 247 0.44 14.34 -23.12
N GLY A 248 0.58 14.87 -21.90
CA GLY A 248 -0.48 14.89 -20.91
C GLY A 248 -1.55 15.98 -21.14
N PRO A 249 -2.57 16.07 -20.27
CA PRO A 249 -3.63 17.06 -20.38
C PRO A 249 -3.13 18.51 -20.29
N SER A 250 -3.77 19.43 -21.03
CA SER A 250 -3.43 20.86 -20.97
C SER A 250 -4.12 21.62 -19.82
N GLY A 251 -5.24 21.09 -19.32
CA GLY A 251 -5.98 21.65 -18.19
C GLY A 251 -5.63 21.00 -16.86
N ASP A 252 -6.20 21.55 -15.79
CA ASP A 252 -6.04 20.97 -14.45
C ASP A 252 -6.56 19.53 -14.39
N THR A 253 -5.74 18.67 -13.81
CA THR A 253 -6.05 17.27 -13.59
C THR A 253 -6.10 17.01 -12.09
N PHE A 254 -7.10 16.26 -11.62
CA PHE A 254 -7.34 16.07 -10.20
C PHE A 254 -7.34 14.58 -9.84
N TYR A 255 -6.60 14.25 -8.78
CA TYR A 255 -6.64 12.95 -8.12
C TYR A 255 -7.17 13.14 -6.71
N ARG A 256 -8.23 12.42 -6.34
CA ARG A 256 -8.89 12.56 -5.04
C ARG A 256 -8.77 11.29 -4.21
N ALA A 257 -8.58 11.45 -2.91
CA ALA A 257 -8.50 10.36 -1.95
C ALA A 257 -9.39 10.63 -0.73
N ARG A 258 -10.06 9.60 -0.24
CA ARG A 258 -10.78 9.64 1.04
C ARG A 258 -10.71 8.29 1.73
N ASN A 259 -11.10 8.25 3.01
CA ASN A 259 -11.18 7.02 3.79
C ASN A 259 -9.89 6.16 3.76
N VAL A 260 -8.73 6.81 3.67
CA VAL A 260 -7.44 6.12 3.73
C VAL A 260 -7.28 5.55 5.12
N TYR A 261 -7.00 4.26 5.17
CA TYR A 261 -7.00 3.44 6.37
C TYR A 261 -5.76 2.55 6.39
N VAL A 262 -5.14 2.45 7.57
CA VAL A 262 -4.09 1.49 7.85
C VAL A 262 -4.39 0.79 9.16
N GLY A 263 -4.43 -0.53 9.11
CA GLY A 263 -4.61 -1.39 10.27
C GLY A 263 -3.55 -2.49 10.31
N ARG A 264 -3.35 -3.09 11.48
CA ARG A 264 -2.44 -4.22 11.64
C ARG A 264 -2.87 -5.14 12.77
N SER A 265 -2.50 -6.41 12.66
CA SER A 265 -2.61 -7.37 13.76
C SER A 265 -1.44 -7.19 14.73
N ARG A 266 -1.64 -7.45 16.02
CA ARG A 266 -0.60 -7.60 17.03
C ARG A 266 -0.66 -9.02 17.60
N ALA A 267 0.43 -9.78 17.39
CA ALA A 267 0.59 -11.14 17.89
C ALA A 267 0.99 -11.20 19.38
#